data_AF-A0A015JZN8-F1
#
_entry.id   AF-A0A015JZN8-F1
#
_cell.length_a   1.000
_cell.length_b   1.000
_cell.length_c   1.000
_cell.angle_alpha   90.00
_cell.angle_beta   90.00
_cell.angle_gamma   90.00
#
_symmetry.space_group_name_H-M   'P 1'
#
loop_
_entity.id
_entity.type
_entity.pdbx_description
1 polymer ?
#
loop_
_entity_poly.entity_id
_entity_poly.type
_entity_poly.pdbx_seq_one_letter_code
_entity_poly.pdbx_strand_id
1 'polypeptide(L)'
;MMSRGAWSRAIAPPMEISDISEEESMNYLIEKRKIDKETAKELYQLVSGRILELKTVANVIKKQKLIEIEQKFSSAKFLKRQKYHEIGKRAINALLDSKEININIFIDFFENNDEECEEYQEVLGANVFAYHLSSNTVTFQSRSVEFYIRENSNLLGLGDNSNSNRTLTSE
;
A
#
# COMPACT_ATOMS: atom_id res chain seq x y z
N MET A 1 37.96 32.76 -33.35
CA MET A 1 36.88 32.13 -34.13
C MET A 1 35.94 31.45 -33.13
N MET A 2 34.81 32.08 -32.80
CA MET A 2 33.94 31.58 -31.73
C MET A 2 33.03 30.48 -32.26
N SER A 3 33.11 29.29 -31.67
CA SER A 3 32.27 28.13 -31.95
C SER A 3 30.79 28.48 -31.75
N ARG A 4 30.05 28.69 -32.85
CA ARG A 4 28.60 28.84 -32.83
C ARG A 4 27.98 27.46 -32.62
N GLY A 5 27.70 27.10 -31.36
CA GLY A 5 27.04 25.84 -31.00
C GLY A 5 25.67 25.70 -31.67
N ALA A 6 25.22 24.45 -31.87
CA ALA A 6 23.95 24.12 -32.53
C ALA A 6 22.72 24.85 -31.95
N TRP A 7 22.77 25.22 -30.68
CA TRP A 7 21.77 26.03 -29.96
C TRP A 7 21.52 27.41 -30.58
N SER A 8 22.52 28.02 -31.22
CA SER A 8 22.38 29.33 -31.89
C SER A 8 21.58 29.29 -33.19
N ARG A 9 21.25 28.09 -33.70
CA ARG A 9 20.45 27.88 -34.94
C ARG A 9 19.00 27.50 -34.67
N ALA A 10 18.56 27.43 -33.41
CA ALA A 10 17.17 27.14 -33.09
C ALA A 10 16.29 28.32 -33.54
N ILE A 11 15.27 28.03 -34.37
CA ILE A 11 14.33 29.03 -34.91
C ILE A 11 13.37 29.53 -33.82
N ALA A 12 13.02 28.65 -32.88
CA ALA A 12 12.26 28.98 -31.69
C ALA A 12 13.17 28.86 -30.46
N PRO A 13 12.95 29.67 -29.40
CA PRO A 13 13.64 29.48 -28.14
C PRO A 13 13.47 28.03 -27.66
N PRO A 14 14.51 27.39 -27.11
CA PRO A 14 14.40 26.06 -26.53
C PRO A 14 13.23 26.03 -25.53
N MET A 15 12.39 24.99 -25.60
CA MET A 15 11.32 24.80 -24.64
C MET A 15 11.91 24.50 -23.27
N GLU A 16 11.79 25.45 -22.35
CA GLU A 16 12.21 25.31 -20.96
C GLU A 16 11.11 24.57 -20.19
N ILE A 17 11.39 23.33 -19.79
CA ILE A 17 10.52 22.60 -18.86
C ILE A 17 11.00 23.01 -17.46
N SER A 18 10.29 23.96 -16.86
CA SER A 18 10.57 24.37 -15.48
C SER A 18 10.16 23.27 -14.50
N ASP A 19 10.83 23.26 -13.35
CA ASP A 19 10.38 22.49 -12.19
C ASP A 19 8.99 22.98 -11.75
N ILE A 20 8.16 22.06 -11.28
CA ILE A 20 6.91 22.42 -10.59
C ILE A 20 7.23 23.00 -9.21
N SER A 21 6.32 23.81 -8.67
CA SER A 21 6.53 24.42 -7.36
C SER A 21 6.60 23.37 -6.24
N GLU A 22 7.13 23.76 -5.06
CA GLU A 22 7.13 22.89 -3.87
C GLU A 22 5.71 22.45 -3.52
N GLU A 23 4.75 23.37 -3.55
CA GLU A 23 3.35 23.08 -3.24
C GLU A 23 2.76 22.04 -4.21
N GLU A 24 2.97 22.23 -5.51
CA GLU A 24 2.51 21.27 -6.53
C GLU A 24 3.20 19.91 -6.38
N SER A 25 4.50 19.90 -6.05
CA SER A 25 5.27 18.68 -5.84
C SER A 25 4.74 17.90 -4.65
N MET A 26 4.49 18.59 -3.53
CA MET A 26 3.95 17.99 -2.31
C MET A 26 2.52 17.49 -2.52
N ASN A 27 1.66 18.28 -3.18
CA ASN A 27 0.30 17.84 -3.52
C ASN A 27 0.32 16.62 -4.44
N TYR A 28 1.22 16.58 -5.43
CA TYR A 28 1.40 15.40 -6.28
C TYR A 28 1.82 14.16 -5.47
N LEU A 29 2.83 14.27 -4.60
CA LEU A 29 3.33 13.14 -3.82
C LEU A 29 2.30 12.65 -2.78
N ILE A 30 1.62 13.56 -2.09
CA ILE A 30 0.69 13.20 -1.02
C ILE A 30 -0.66 12.78 -1.59
N GLU A 31 -1.27 13.61 -2.44
CA GLU A 31 -2.65 13.36 -2.87
C GLU A 31 -2.73 12.34 -4.01
N LYS A 32 -1.86 12.47 -5.02
CA LYS A 32 -1.86 11.56 -6.18
C LYS A 32 -1.09 10.28 -5.90
N ARG A 33 0.07 10.35 -5.24
CA ARG A 33 0.92 9.17 -4.98
C ARG A 33 0.65 8.51 -3.63
N LYS A 34 -0.15 9.12 -2.74
CA LYS A 34 -0.49 8.59 -1.41
C LYS A 34 0.74 8.28 -0.55
N ILE A 35 1.79 9.08 -0.72
CA ILE A 35 3.00 9.04 0.09
C ILE A 35 2.76 9.89 1.34
N ASP A 36 3.30 9.46 2.48
CA ASP A 36 3.24 10.23 3.70
C ASP A 36 4.01 11.56 3.57
N LYS A 37 3.61 12.55 4.36
CA LYS A 37 4.13 13.92 4.24
C LYS A 37 5.64 14.01 4.49
N GLU A 38 6.16 13.19 5.38
CA GLU A 38 7.58 13.19 5.77
C GLU A 38 8.44 12.64 4.64
N THR A 39 8.14 11.44 4.14
CA THR A 39 8.80 10.85 2.97
C THR A 39 8.63 11.74 1.73
N ALA A 40 7.46 12.36 1.54
CA ALA A 40 7.25 13.29 0.43
C ALA A 40 8.18 14.52 0.50
N LYS A 41 8.44 15.03 1.71
CA LYS A 41 9.34 16.16 1.91
C LYS A 41 10.79 15.78 1.64
N GLU A 42 11.24 14.61 2.09
CA GLU A 42 12.58 14.09 1.78
C GLU A 42 12.78 13.89 0.28
N LEU A 43 11.76 13.35 -0.41
CA LEU A 43 11.76 13.19 -1.85
C LEU A 43 11.90 14.53 -2.59
N TYR A 44 11.15 15.55 -2.14
CA TYR A 44 11.27 16.88 -2.71
C TYR A 44 12.65 17.49 -2.46
N GLN A 45 13.23 17.32 -1.27
CA GLN A 45 14.59 17.80 -0.99
C GLN A 45 15.65 17.13 -1.86
N LEU A 46 15.45 15.86 -2.25
CA LEU A 46 16.38 15.12 -3.10
C LEU A 46 16.26 15.51 -4.59
N VAL A 47 15.03 15.71 -5.07
CA VAL A 47 14.70 15.74 -6.50
C VAL A 47 14.20 17.12 -6.98
N SER A 48 13.86 18.01 -6.06
CA SER A 48 13.18 19.29 -6.31
C SER A 48 11.85 19.06 -7.06
N GLY A 49 11.40 20.05 -7.83
CA GLY A 49 10.18 20.02 -8.63
C GLY A 49 10.30 19.30 -9.98
N ARG A 50 11.30 18.45 -10.19
CA ARG A 50 11.43 17.69 -11.45
C ARG A 50 10.42 16.56 -11.51
N ILE A 51 9.26 16.82 -12.10
CA ILE A 51 8.11 15.89 -12.09
C ILE A 51 8.41 14.47 -12.62
N LEU A 52 9.30 14.34 -13.62
CA LEU A 52 9.71 13.03 -14.14
C LEU A 52 10.56 12.24 -13.14
N GLU A 53 11.48 12.92 -12.47
CA GLU A 53 12.31 12.31 -11.44
C GLU A 53 11.45 12.00 -10.20
N LEU A 54 10.60 12.92 -9.75
CA LEU A 54 9.63 12.72 -8.66
C LEU A 54 8.75 11.48 -8.92
N LYS A 55 8.21 11.36 -10.14
CA LYS A 55 7.43 10.18 -10.57
C LYS A 55 8.26 8.89 -10.46
N THR A 56 9.51 8.94 -10.88
CA THR A 56 10.40 7.77 -10.91
C THR A 56 10.73 7.31 -9.49
N VAL A 57 11.18 8.21 -8.62
CA VAL A 57 11.54 7.87 -7.23
C VAL A 57 10.31 7.45 -6.42
N ALA A 58 9.18 8.13 -6.58
CA ALA A 58 7.91 7.74 -5.93
C ALA A 58 7.48 6.31 -6.31
N ASN A 59 7.67 5.91 -7.57
CA ASN A 59 7.37 4.54 -8.00
C ASN A 59 8.32 3.52 -7.36
N VAL A 60 9.60 3.83 -7.22
CA VAL A 60 10.59 2.95 -6.57
C VAL A 60 10.23 2.74 -5.10
N ILE A 61 9.94 3.81 -4.36
CA ILE A 61 9.53 3.73 -2.95
C ILE A 61 8.23 2.93 -2.80
N LYS A 62 7.24 3.20 -3.66
CA LYS A 62 5.99 2.43 -3.66
C LYS A 62 6.27 0.93 -3.87
N LYS A 63 7.10 0.57 -4.83
CA LYS A 63 7.46 -0.83 -5.10
C LYS A 63 8.16 -1.47 -3.90
N GLN A 64 9.15 -0.78 -3.32
CA GLN A 64 9.88 -1.28 -2.16
C GLN A 64 8.94 -1.59 -0.99
N LYS A 65 8.03 -0.67 -0.68
CA LYS A 65 7.04 -0.86 0.39
C LYS A 65 6.09 -2.02 0.11
N LEU A 66 5.70 -2.24 -1.15
CA LEU A 66 4.86 -3.38 -1.51
C LEU A 66 5.60 -4.71 -1.40
N ILE A 67 6.89 -4.77 -1.75
CA ILE A 67 7.73 -5.97 -1.58
C ILE A 67 7.86 -6.34 -0.09
N GLU A 68 8.10 -5.35 0.78
CA GLU A 68 8.16 -5.57 2.22
C GLU A 68 6.84 -6.11 2.78
N ILE A 69 5.71 -5.60 2.29
CA ILE A 69 4.39 -6.11 2.68
C ILE A 69 4.19 -7.54 2.17
N GLU A 70 4.51 -7.82 0.91
CA GLU A 70 4.42 -9.17 0.35
C GLU A 70 5.28 -10.18 1.13
N GLN A 71 6.47 -9.77 1.59
CA GLN A 71 7.30 -10.57 2.48
C GLN A 71 6.59 -10.84 3.81
N LYS A 72 5.95 -9.84 4.43
CA LYS A 72 5.15 -10.04 5.65
C LYS A 72 3.99 -11.03 5.44
N PHE A 73 3.29 -10.96 4.29
CA PHE A 73 2.25 -11.92 3.93
C PHE A 73 2.81 -13.34 3.74
N SER A 74 4.00 -13.45 3.16
CA SER A 74 4.71 -14.72 3.02
C SER A 74 5.11 -15.30 4.37
N SER A 75 5.65 -14.47 5.27
CA SER A 75 6.00 -14.84 6.65
C SER A 75 4.77 -15.24 7.46
N ALA A 76 3.64 -14.55 7.26
CA ALA A 76 2.35 -14.90 7.86
C ALA A 76 1.71 -16.15 7.24
N LYS A 77 2.32 -16.75 6.22
CA LYS A 77 1.80 -17.93 5.52
C LYS A 77 0.39 -17.71 4.93
N PHE A 78 0.12 -16.51 4.39
CA PHE A 78 -1.19 -16.11 3.83
C PHE A 78 -1.32 -16.21 2.32
N LEU A 79 -0.23 -16.46 1.59
CA LEU A 79 -0.30 -16.65 0.14
C LEU A 79 -1.02 -17.96 -0.20
N LYS A 80 -1.52 -18.05 -1.44
CA LYS A 80 -2.22 -19.25 -1.93
C LYS A 80 -1.41 -20.52 -1.64
N ARG A 81 -2.09 -21.54 -1.12
CA ARG A 81 -1.54 -22.87 -0.74
C ARG A 81 -0.63 -22.87 0.50
N GLN A 82 -0.54 -21.77 1.25
CA GLN A 82 0.17 -21.74 2.54
C GLN A 82 -0.77 -22.05 3.72
N LYS A 83 -0.17 -22.40 4.87
CA LYS A 83 -0.87 -22.95 6.06
C LYS A 83 -2.07 -22.10 6.49
N TYR A 84 -1.90 -20.78 6.59
CA TYR A 84 -2.91 -19.88 7.14
C TYR A 84 -3.67 -19.12 6.06
N HIS A 85 -3.66 -19.58 4.80
CA HIS A 85 -4.30 -18.87 3.69
C HIS A 85 -5.80 -18.60 3.93
N GLU A 86 -6.59 -19.62 4.29
CA GLU A 86 -8.03 -19.46 4.52
C GLU A 86 -8.34 -18.68 5.80
N ILE A 87 -7.53 -18.85 6.83
CA ILE A 87 -7.63 -18.10 8.09
C ILE A 87 -7.34 -16.62 7.83
N GLY A 88 -6.27 -16.33 7.10
CA GLY A 88 -5.90 -14.99 6.66
C GLY A 88 -7.01 -14.31 5.86
N LYS A 89 -7.69 -15.02 4.95
CA LYS A 89 -8.85 -14.47 4.24
C LYS A 89 -9.98 -14.07 5.18
N ARG A 90 -10.32 -14.92 6.15
CA ARG A 90 -11.38 -14.62 7.14
C ARG A 90 -11.03 -13.37 7.95
N ALA A 91 -9.81 -13.32 8.48
CA ALA A 91 -9.33 -12.17 9.24
C ALA A 91 -9.30 -10.88 8.39
N ILE A 92 -8.79 -10.95 7.16
CA ILE A 92 -8.74 -9.81 6.23
C ILE A 92 -10.14 -9.32 5.90
N ASN A 93 -11.08 -10.20 5.56
CA ASN A 93 -12.45 -9.81 5.24
C ASN A 93 -13.14 -9.16 6.45
N ALA A 94 -13.00 -9.76 7.64
CA ALA A 94 -13.55 -9.18 8.86
C ALA A 94 -13.02 -7.77 9.12
N LEU A 95 -11.71 -7.55 8.93
CA LEU A 95 -11.08 -6.23 9.08
C LEU A 95 -11.44 -5.24 7.97
N LEU A 96 -11.67 -5.70 6.73
CA LEU A 96 -12.15 -4.83 5.66
C LEU A 96 -13.57 -4.32 5.94
N ASP A 97 -14.42 -5.15 6.56
CA ASP A 97 -15.80 -4.79 6.87
C ASP A 97 -15.93 -3.92 8.13
N SER A 98 -15.18 -4.24 9.18
CA SER A 98 -15.33 -3.62 10.51
C SER A 98 -14.23 -2.61 10.89
N LYS A 99 -13.14 -2.55 10.11
CA LYS A 99 -11.87 -1.83 10.41
C LYS A 99 -11.06 -2.37 11.58
N GLU A 100 -11.73 -2.88 12.61
CA GLU A 100 -11.12 -3.49 13.79
C GLU A 100 -12.00 -4.65 14.29
N ILE A 101 -11.36 -5.68 14.84
CA ILE A 101 -12.04 -6.83 15.44
C ILE A 101 -11.52 -7.09 16.84
N ASN A 102 -12.33 -7.66 17.72
CA ASN A 102 -11.85 -8.09 19.03
C ASN A 102 -10.83 -9.24 18.88
N ILE A 103 -9.80 -9.30 19.73
CA ILE A 103 -8.79 -10.37 19.67
C ILE A 103 -9.40 -11.76 19.81
N ASN A 104 -10.49 -11.93 20.57
CA ASN A 104 -11.13 -13.23 20.73
C ASN A 104 -11.69 -13.71 19.38
N ILE A 105 -12.38 -12.84 18.63
CA ILE A 105 -12.85 -13.14 17.27
C ILE A 105 -11.68 -13.51 16.35
N PHE A 106 -10.54 -12.83 16.50
CA PHE A 106 -9.36 -13.14 15.72
C PHE A 106 -8.78 -14.52 16.07
N ILE A 107 -8.72 -14.88 17.36
CA ILE A 107 -8.28 -16.19 17.87
C ILE A 107 -9.23 -17.29 17.39
N ASP A 108 -10.54 -17.06 17.42
CA ASP A 108 -11.57 -18.01 16.97
C ASP A 108 -11.36 -18.45 15.50
N PHE A 109 -10.67 -17.65 14.67
CA PHE A 109 -10.34 -18.06 13.31
C PHE A 109 -9.32 -19.20 13.22
N PHE A 110 -8.52 -19.41 14.28
CA PHE A 110 -7.46 -20.42 14.36
C PHE A 110 -7.91 -21.70 15.08
N GLU A 111 -9.13 -21.73 15.62
CA GLU A 111 -9.60 -22.85 16.45
C GLU A 111 -9.78 -24.16 15.68
N ASN A 112 -8.76 -25.02 15.82
CA ASN A 112 -8.89 -26.47 15.92
C ASN A 112 -8.45 -26.87 17.33
N ASN A 113 -9.38 -26.83 18.31
CA ASN A 113 -9.33 -27.47 19.64
C ASN A 113 -7.97 -27.92 20.23
N ASP A 114 -7.01 -27.02 20.45
CA ASP A 114 -5.87 -27.29 21.33
C ASP A 114 -5.52 -26.02 22.12
N GLU A 115 -5.46 -26.16 23.44
CA GLU A 115 -5.31 -25.06 24.42
C GLU A 115 -3.95 -24.35 24.36
N GLU A 116 -3.00 -24.86 23.57
CA GLU A 116 -1.65 -24.31 23.35
C GLU A 116 -1.53 -23.60 21.98
N CYS A 117 -2.55 -22.84 21.58
CA CYS A 117 -2.62 -22.26 20.23
C CYS A 117 -1.57 -21.15 20.01
N GLU A 118 -0.34 -21.52 19.62
CA GLU A 118 0.74 -20.60 19.24
C GLU A 118 0.56 -20.00 17.83
N GLU A 119 -0.40 -20.52 17.05
CA GLU A 119 -0.57 -20.16 15.63
C GLU A 119 -0.95 -18.70 15.41
N TYR A 120 -1.85 -18.15 16.23
CA TYR A 120 -2.23 -16.75 16.12
C TYR A 120 -1.08 -15.82 16.50
N GLN A 121 -0.19 -16.25 17.42
CA GLN A 121 1.00 -15.50 17.80
C GLN A 121 2.02 -15.47 16.66
N GLU A 122 2.20 -16.58 15.95
CA GLU A 122 3.03 -16.63 14.73
C GLU A 122 2.53 -15.63 13.68
N VAL A 123 1.21 -15.58 13.45
CA VAL A 123 0.60 -14.64 12.50
C VAL A 123 0.73 -13.19 12.95
N LEU A 124 0.52 -12.88 14.23
CA LEU A 124 0.74 -11.53 14.76
C LEU A 124 2.21 -11.13 14.64
N GLY A 125 3.14 -12.06 14.88
CA GLY A 125 4.58 -11.84 14.75
C GLY A 125 5.03 -11.49 13.33
N ALA A 126 4.28 -11.90 12.31
CA ALA A 126 4.55 -11.54 10.91
C ALA A 126 4.22 -10.07 10.57
N ASN A 127 3.63 -9.30 11.49
CA ASN A 127 3.39 -7.86 11.35
C ASN A 127 2.49 -7.46 10.17
N VAL A 128 1.59 -8.35 9.74
CA VAL A 128 0.48 -8.02 8.83
C VAL A 128 -0.64 -7.32 9.61
N PHE A 129 -0.89 -7.80 10.82
CA PHE A 129 -1.85 -7.21 11.76
C PHE A 129 -1.13 -6.51 12.91
N ALA A 130 -1.86 -5.64 13.61
CA ALA A 130 -1.45 -5.05 14.87
C ALA A 130 -2.48 -5.41 15.95
N TYR A 131 -1.98 -5.84 17.10
CA TYR A 131 -2.78 -6.06 18.30
C TYR A 131 -2.64 -4.86 19.23
N HIS A 132 -3.77 -4.30 19.65
CA HIS A 132 -3.86 -3.14 20.54
C HIS A 132 -4.32 -3.59 21.92
N LEU A 133 -3.38 -3.69 22.86
CA LEU A 133 -3.65 -4.17 24.21
C LEU A 133 -4.69 -3.34 24.98
N SER A 134 -4.73 -2.01 24.75
CA SER A 134 -5.62 -1.10 25.45
C SER A 134 -7.09 -1.30 25.10
N SER A 135 -7.39 -1.62 23.85
CA SER A 135 -8.75 -1.85 23.34
C SER A 135 -9.07 -3.34 23.20
N ASN A 136 -8.07 -4.21 23.35
CA ASN A 136 -8.17 -5.63 23.09
C ASN A 136 -8.64 -5.95 21.65
N THR A 137 -8.18 -5.14 20.68
CA THR A 137 -8.57 -5.26 19.27
C THR A 137 -7.39 -5.53 18.35
N VAL A 138 -7.69 -6.09 17.18
CA VAL A 138 -6.77 -6.33 16.08
C VAL A 138 -7.15 -5.43 14.92
N THR A 139 -6.15 -4.83 14.28
CA THR A 139 -6.30 -4.04 13.04
C THR A 139 -5.25 -4.47 12.01
N PHE A 140 -5.31 -3.92 10.79
CA PHE A 140 -4.13 -3.95 9.92
C PHE A 140 -2.97 -3.19 10.59
N GLN A 141 -1.75 -3.67 10.38
CA GLN A 141 -0.55 -3.03 10.94
C GLN A 141 -0.34 -1.62 10.39
N SER A 142 -0.75 -1.37 9.15
CA SER A 142 -0.68 -0.05 8.53
C SER A 142 -1.65 0.08 7.37
N ARG A 143 -1.93 1.32 6.97
CA ARG A 143 -2.72 1.63 5.77
C ARG A 143 -2.10 1.07 4.48
N SER A 144 -0.78 0.90 4.45
CA SER A 144 -0.10 0.30 3.28
C SER A 144 -0.42 -1.19 3.15
N VAL A 145 -0.61 -1.91 4.26
CA VAL A 145 -1.11 -3.30 4.24
C VAL A 145 -2.52 -3.36 3.67
N GLU A 146 -3.43 -2.50 4.15
CA GLU A 146 -4.80 -2.40 3.61
C GLU A 146 -4.80 -2.07 2.10
N PHE A 147 -3.94 -1.15 1.67
CA PHE A 147 -3.77 -0.81 0.26
C PHE A 147 -3.28 -2.01 -0.56
N TYR A 148 -2.26 -2.74 -0.08
CA TYR A 148 -1.76 -3.94 -0.74
C TYR A 148 -2.85 -4.99 -0.91
N ILE A 149 -3.66 -5.24 0.13
CA ILE A 149 -4.78 -6.19 0.09
C ILE A 149 -5.78 -5.81 -1.01
N ARG A 150 -6.17 -4.54 -1.08
CA ARG A 150 -7.16 -4.07 -2.07
C ARG A 150 -6.65 -4.19 -3.51
N GLU A 151 -5.38 -3.86 -3.75
CA GLU A 151 -4.77 -3.96 -5.08
C GLU A 151 -4.52 -5.42 -5.50
N ASN A 152 -4.41 -6.34 -4.54
CA ASN A 152 -4.07 -7.75 -4.76
C ASN A 152 -5.18 -8.72 -4.32
N SER A 153 -6.45 -8.27 -4.29
CA SER A 153 -7.60 -9.09 -3.88
C SER A 153 -7.66 -10.44 -4.61
N ASN A 154 -7.46 -10.40 -5.94
CA ASN A 154 -7.41 -11.58 -6.81
C ASN A 154 -6.27 -12.56 -6.45
N LEU A 155 -5.10 -12.02 -6.08
CA LEU A 155 -3.93 -12.81 -5.68
C LEU A 155 -4.19 -13.50 -4.35
N LEU A 156 -4.79 -12.78 -3.40
CA LEU A 156 -5.17 -13.28 -2.09
C LEU A 156 -6.42 -14.18 -2.11
N GLY A 157 -7.10 -14.26 -3.25
CA GLY A 157 -8.32 -15.06 -3.39
C GLY A 157 -9.47 -14.53 -2.55
N LEU A 158 -9.52 -13.21 -2.34
CA LEU A 158 -10.64 -12.51 -1.73
C LEU A 158 -11.72 -12.35 -2.80
N GLY A 159 -12.91 -12.91 -2.57
CA GLY A 159 -14.02 -12.83 -3.53
C GLY A 159 -14.48 -11.39 -3.72
N ASP A 160 -14.91 -11.06 -4.94
CA ASP A 160 -15.46 -9.74 -5.29
C ASP A 160 -16.74 -9.44 -4.48
N ASN A 161 -16.62 -8.71 -3.38
CA ASN A 161 -17.75 -8.01 -2.75
C ASN A 161 -18.09 -6.69 -3.49
N SER A 162 -17.64 -6.54 -4.74
CA SER A 162 -17.81 -5.33 -5.55
C SER A 162 -18.86 -5.51 -6.67
N ASN A 163 -19.95 -6.24 -6.42
CA ASN A 163 -21.09 -6.24 -7.35
C ASN A 163 -22.43 -6.52 -6.65
N SER A 164 -22.89 -5.55 -5.86
CA SER A 164 -24.31 -5.37 -5.61
C SER A 164 -24.56 -3.89 -5.31
N ASN A 165 -24.57 -3.07 -6.36
CA ASN A 165 -25.26 -1.77 -6.47
C ASN A 165 -24.91 -1.04 -7.79
N ARG A 166 -25.04 -1.75 -8.92
CA ARG A 166 -25.28 -1.09 -10.23
C ARG A 166 -26.69 -1.45 -10.71
N THR A 167 -27.67 -1.02 -9.94
CA THR A 167 -29.04 -0.80 -10.42
C THR A 167 -29.16 0.68 -10.77
N LEU A 168 -28.91 1.03 -12.02
CA LEU A 168 -29.41 2.23 -12.70
C LEU A 168 -29.51 1.87 -14.19
N THR A 169 -30.69 1.43 -14.67
CA THR A 169 -31.67 2.26 -15.38
C THR A 169 -31.07 3.03 -16.57
N SER A 170 -31.44 2.63 -17.79
CA SER A 170 -32.05 3.46 -18.85
C SER A 170 -31.94 2.72 -20.20
N GLU A 171 -33.04 2.15 -20.67
CA GLU A 171 -33.39 2.17 -22.11
C GLU A 171 -34.29 3.38 -22.35
#